data_AF-A0A7S0L2Q0-F1
#
_entry.id   AF-A0A7S0L2Q0-F1
#
_cell.length_a   1.000
_cell.length_b   1.000
_cell.length_c   1.000
_cell.angle_alpha   90.00
_cell.angle_beta   90.00
_cell.angle_gamma   90.00
#
_symmetry.space_group_name_H-M   'P 1'
#
loop_
_entity.id
_entity.type
_entity.pdbx_description
1 polymer ?
#
loop_
_entity_poly.entity_id
_entity_poly.type
_entity_poly.pdbx_seq_one_letter_code
_entity_poly.pdbx_strand_id
1 'polypeptide(L)'
;MLPILPVVVHAWLAAPQLGTYAAPRGCVRSRATPKMCAELPASAVEPRGPQPVPPTSYDEAEARGFELYQTGEFERAIRMFELAQTLPGAGSDYVRQKQSGMIGSATAPPNPRGLKLERFATAEQKLIAQYNIACCYSGMGDGRRALELLETYLQQVRNPLDQLNEMIVDADFASIRTELLQLRGQLKEQEKPPGLFGLPFGNPMRDLAAQVGVEWKD
;
A
#
# COMPACT_ATOMS: atom_id res chain seq x y z
N MET A 1 -22.33 0.25 -21.96
CA MET A 1 -21.33 1.21 -21.42
C MET A 1 -21.80 1.61 -20.04
N LEU A 2 -21.18 1.06 -19.00
CA LEU A 2 -21.47 1.43 -17.61
C LEU A 2 -20.54 2.59 -17.21
N PRO A 3 -21.00 3.58 -16.45
CA PRO A 3 -20.16 4.68 -15.98
C PRO A 3 -19.15 4.16 -14.97
N ILE A 4 -17.86 4.36 -15.25
CA ILE A 4 -16.77 4.17 -14.30
C ILE A 4 -16.84 5.39 -13.37
N LEU A 5 -17.35 5.20 -12.15
CA LEU A 5 -17.33 6.22 -11.11
C LEU A 5 -15.87 6.51 -10.71
N PRO A 6 -15.51 7.78 -10.41
CA PRO A 6 -14.23 8.09 -9.80
C PRO A 6 -14.22 7.47 -8.39
N VAL A 7 -13.33 6.51 -8.18
CA VAL A 7 -13.04 5.98 -6.84
C VAL A 7 -12.24 7.05 -6.12
N VAL A 8 -12.94 7.91 -5.40
CA VAL A 8 -12.33 8.69 -4.33
C VAL A 8 -11.93 7.66 -3.29
N VAL A 9 -10.62 7.41 -3.15
CA VAL A 9 -10.08 6.69 -2.01
C VAL A 9 -10.31 7.60 -0.80
N HIS A 10 -11.53 7.57 -0.25
CA HIS A 10 -11.80 8.04 1.09
C HIS A 10 -11.20 7.04 2.06
N ALA A 11 -9.86 6.95 2.04
CA ALA A 11 -9.11 6.46 3.16
C ALA A 11 -9.33 7.48 4.30
N TRP A 12 -10.31 7.15 5.15
CA TRP A 12 -10.33 7.53 6.56
C TRP A 12 -10.22 9.03 6.89
N LEU A 13 -11.34 9.76 6.79
CA LEU A 13 -11.53 11.07 7.44
C LEU A 13 -12.25 11.00 8.80
N ALA A 14 -12.33 9.82 9.43
CA ALA A 14 -13.02 9.68 10.72
C ALA A 14 -12.25 8.81 11.72
N ALA A 15 -11.00 9.15 12.00
CA ALA A 15 -10.37 8.79 13.28
C ALA A 15 -10.51 9.99 14.24
N PRO A 16 -10.97 9.78 15.49
CA PRO A 16 -10.95 10.84 16.49
C PRO A 16 -9.51 11.27 16.73
N GLN A 17 -9.29 12.58 16.85
CA GLN A 17 -7.99 13.16 17.15
C GLN A 17 -7.49 12.66 18.51
N LEU A 18 -6.79 11.54 18.51
CA LEU A 18 -6.08 11.04 19.66
C LEU A 18 -4.75 11.77 19.74
N GLY A 19 -4.50 12.25 20.96
CA GLY A 19 -3.53 13.29 21.26
C GLY A 19 -2.12 13.03 20.75
N THR A 20 -1.42 14.14 20.57
CA THR A 20 0.01 14.26 20.33
C THR A 20 0.81 13.26 21.18
N TYR A 21 1.15 12.11 20.61
CA TYR A 21 2.19 11.25 21.15
C TYR A 21 3.54 11.90 20.85
N ALA A 22 4.10 12.53 21.88
CA ALA A 22 5.48 12.98 21.86
C ALA A 22 6.39 11.76 21.69
N ALA A 23 7.07 11.67 20.54
CA ALA A 23 8.10 10.67 20.31
C ALA A 23 9.18 10.77 21.40
N PRO A 24 9.56 9.67 22.08
CA PRO A 24 10.67 9.68 23.00
C PRO A 24 11.97 9.90 22.22
N ARG A 25 12.51 11.12 22.33
CA ARG A 25 13.88 11.43 21.92
C ARG A 25 14.83 10.75 22.90
N GLY A 26 15.56 9.74 22.42
CA GLY A 26 16.74 9.26 23.12
C GLY A 26 17.14 7.85 22.74
N CYS A 27 18.08 7.70 21.81
CA CYS A 27 18.96 6.55 21.81
C CYS A 27 20.41 7.05 21.77
N VAL A 28 20.97 7.17 22.96
CA VAL A 28 22.40 7.41 23.20
C VAL A 28 23.15 6.17 22.75
N ARG A 29 24.06 6.35 21.77
CA ARG A 29 25.10 5.38 21.44
C ARG A 29 25.96 5.12 22.69
N SER A 30 25.77 3.98 23.34
CA SER A 30 26.68 3.51 24.38
C SER A 30 27.56 2.39 23.86
N ARG A 31 28.87 2.53 24.13
CA ARG A 31 29.96 1.66 23.69
C ARG A 31 29.90 0.29 24.37
N ALA A 32 30.36 -0.71 23.62
CA ALA A 32 30.52 -2.08 24.04
C ALA A 32 31.49 -2.28 25.21
N THR A 33 31.15 -3.23 26.09
CA THR A 33 32.09 -4.03 26.91
C THR A 33 31.62 -5.49 26.92
N PRO A 34 32.52 -6.49 26.83
CA PRO A 34 32.17 -7.92 26.87
C PRO A 34 32.32 -8.53 28.28
N LYS A 35 31.76 -9.75 28.46
CA LYS A 35 31.64 -10.60 29.69
C LYS A 35 30.42 -10.25 30.56
N MET A 36 29.55 -11.16 31.00
CA MET A 36 29.73 -12.58 31.37
C MET A 36 28.51 -13.42 30.98
N CYS A 37 28.73 -14.73 30.78
CA CYS A 37 27.69 -15.75 30.76
C CYS A 37 26.96 -15.76 32.11
N ALA A 38 25.73 -15.25 32.13
CA ALA A 38 24.78 -15.51 33.21
C ALA A 38 23.68 -16.41 32.63
N GLU A 39 23.52 -17.58 33.23
CA GLU A 39 22.39 -18.48 32.98
C GLU A 39 21.09 -17.70 33.25
N LEU A 40 20.30 -17.50 32.19
CA LEU A 40 18.97 -16.92 32.31
C LEU A 40 18.07 -17.90 33.07
N PRO A 41 17.34 -17.47 34.10
CA PRO A 41 16.32 -18.31 34.73
C PRO A 41 15.29 -18.68 33.67
N ALA A 42 14.93 -19.96 33.64
CA ALA A 42 13.88 -20.51 32.79
C ALA A 42 12.60 -19.69 32.98
N SER A 43 12.36 -18.77 32.05
CA SER A 43 11.20 -17.89 32.05
C SER A 43 9.96 -18.76 32.01
N ALA A 44 9.15 -18.67 33.07
CA ALA A 44 7.86 -19.32 33.15
C ALA A 44 7.05 -18.93 31.91
N VAL A 45 6.81 -19.90 31.03
CA VAL A 45 5.95 -19.73 29.87
C VAL A 45 4.56 -19.50 30.41
N GLU A 46 4.15 -18.24 30.52
CA GLU A 46 2.75 -17.91 30.79
C GLU A 46 1.87 -18.65 29.76
N PRO A 47 0.73 -19.20 30.18
CA PRO A 47 -0.14 -19.95 29.29
C PRO A 47 -0.56 -19.00 28.16
N ARG A 48 -0.05 -19.26 26.94
CA ARG A 48 -0.49 -18.56 25.74
C ARG A 48 -2.00 -18.67 25.70
N GLY A 49 -2.68 -17.54 25.83
CA GLY A 49 -4.12 -17.45 25.61
C GLY A 49 -4.51 -18.05 24.25
N PRO A 50 -5.81 -18.27 24.00
CA PRO A 50 -6.29 -18.83 22.74
C PRO A 50 -5.64 -18.09 21.56
N GLN A 51 -4.89 -18.84 20.75
CA GLN A 51 -4.22 -18.28 19.59
C GLN A 51 -5.28 -17.70 18.65
N PRO A 52 -5.11 -16.48 18.13
CA PRO A 52 -6.07 -15.91 17.20
C PRO A 52 -6.15 -16.81 15.95
N VAL A 53 -7.36 -17.24 15.61
CA VAL A 53 -7.63 -18.08 14.42
C VAL A 53 -7.12 -17.36 13.18
N PRO A 54 -6.33 -17.97 12.29
CA PRO A 54 -5.80 -17.27 11.11
C PRO A 54 -6.92 -16.71 10.21
N PRO A 55 -6.74 -15.51 9.61
CA PRO A 55 -7.75 -14.93 8.73
C PRO A 55 -7.90 -15.78 7.46
N THR A 56 -9.12 -15.83 6.92
CA THR A 56 -9.47 -16.69 5.78
C THR A 56 -9.85 -15.91 4.52
N SER A 57 -9.99 -14.59 4.64
CA SER A 57 -10.31 -13.66 3.54
C SER A 57 -9.40 -12.43 3.56
N TYR A 58 -9.33 -11.73 2.44
CA TYR A 58 -8.64 -10.45 2.33
C TYR A 58 -9.11 -9.47 3.42
N ASP A 59 -10.43 -9.29 3.55
CA ASP A 59 -11.04 -8.30 4.44
C ASP A 59 -10.72 -8.60 5.92
N GLU A 60 -10.71 -9.88 6.32
CA GLU A 60 -10.34 -10.29 7.69
C GLU A 60 -8.86 -10.02 7.98
N ALA A 61 -7.98 -10.29 7.02
CA ALA A 61 -6.55 -10.06 7.17
C ALA A 61 -6.23 -8.56 7.19
N GLU A 62 -6.88 -7.77 6.34
CA GLU A 62 -6.74 -6.32 6.30
C GLU A 62 -7.23 -5.67 7.60
N ALA A 63 -8.42 -6.04 8.09
CA ALA A 63 -8.95 -5.53 9.36
C ALA A 63 -7.99 -5.77 10.52
N ARG A 64 -7.43 -6.97 10.63
CA ARG A 64 -6.41 -7.29 11.65
C ARG A 64 -5.09 -6.57 11.43
N GLY A 65 -4.69 -6.36 10.18
CA GLY A 65 -3.54 -5.52 9.83
C GLY A 65 -3.71 -4.11 10.38
N PHE A 66 -4.90 -3.53 10.25
CA PHE A 66 -5.22 -2.22 10.83
C PHE A 66 -5.24 -2.21 12.37
N GLU A 67 -5.79 -3.24 13.02
CA GLU A 67 -5.72 -3.37 14.48
C GLU A 67 -4.27 -3.35 14.98
N LEU A 68 -3.39 -4.12 14.33
CA LEU A 68 -1.96 -4.17 14.66
C LEU A 68 -1.24 -2.86 14.33
N TYR A 69 -1.63 -2.19 13.24
CA TYR A 69 -1.10 -0.89 12.87
C TYR A 69 -1.38 0.15 13.96
N GLN A 70 -2.62 0.19 14.46
CA GLN A 70 -3.05 1.13 15.50
C GLN A 70 -2.33 0.92 16.83
N THR A 71 -1.92 -0.32 17.15
CA THR A 71 -1.12 -0.62 18.35
C THR A 71 0.39 -0.41 18.15
N GLY A 72 0.83 0.03 16.97
CA GLY A 72 2.23 0.24 16.64
C GLY A 72 3.01 -1.05 16.35
N GLU A 73 2.33 -2.17 16.17
CA GLU A 73 2.94 -3.46 15.87
C GLU A 73 3.18 -3.63 14.36
N PHE A 74 3.92 -2.69 13.77
CA PHE A 74 4.08 -2.54 12.33
C PHE A 74 4.59 -3.80 11.61
N GLU A 75 5.57 -4.52 12.17
CA GLU A 75 6.08 -5.75 11.57
C GLU A 75 5.02 -6.85 11.46
N ARG A 76 4.12 -6.93 12.43
CA ARG A 76 3.01 -7.90 12.41
C ARG A 76 1.91 -7.43 11.47
N ALA A 77 1.63 -6.13 11.42
CA ALA A 77 0.70 -5.53 10.48
C ALA A 77 1.13 -5.80 9.03
N ILE A 78 2.41 -5.62 8.71
CA ILE A 78 2.99 -5.92 7.37
C ILE A 78 2.68 -7.36 6.97
N ARG A 79 2.94 -8.34 7.86
CA ARG A 79 2.66 -9.75 7.56
C ARG A 79 1.17 -10.02 7.32
N MET A 80 0.27 -9.31 8.00
CA MET A 80 -1.17 -9.42 7.75
C MET A 80 -1.55 -8.83 6.39
N PHE A 81 -1.01 -7.69 6.00
CA PHE A 81 -1.25 -7.10 4.68
C PHE A 81 -0.64 -7.92 3.55
N GLU A 82 0.54 -8.51 3.73
CA GLU A 82 1.14 -9.47 2.79
C GLU A 82 0.26 -10.72 2.64
N LEU A 83 -0.25 -11.25 3.75
CA LEU A 83 -1.17 -12.38 3.74
C LEU A 83 -2.46 -12.02 2.99
N ALA A 84 -3.02 -10.83 3.23
CA ALA A 84 -4.24 -10.36 2.58
C ALA A 84 -4.15 -10.46 1.05
N GLN A 85 -3.01 -10.09 0.45
CA GLN A 85 -2.79 -10.17 -1.01
C GLN A 85 -2.93 -11.57 -1.61
N THR A 86 -2.78 -12.61 -0.78
CA THR A 86 -2.87 -14.03 -1.19
C THR A 86 -4.22 -14.66 -0.88
N LEU A 87 -5.04 -14.01 -0.06
CA LEU A 87 -6.33 -14.54 0.37
C LEU A 87 -7.45 -14.22 -0.63
N PRO A 88 -8.55 -14.99 -0.59
CA PRO A 88 -9.74 -14.69 -1.37
C PRO A 88 -10.30 -13.30 -1.05
N GLY A 89 -10.52 -12.49 -2.08
CA GLY A 89 -11.01 -11.12 -1.96
C GLY A 89 -12.31 -10.87 -2.70
N ALA A 90 -12.50 -9.66 -3.20
CA ALA A 90 -13.71 -9.24 -3.91
C ALA A 90 -13.81 -9.81 -5.33
N GLY A 91 -12.67 -10.17 -5.94
CA GLY A 91 -12.60 -10.75 -7.27
C GLY A 91 -13.12 -12.19 -7.30
N SER A 92 -13.66 -12.60 -8.45
CA SER A 92 -14.11 -13.98 -8.68
C SER A 92 -13.87 -14.39 -10.13
N ASP A 93 -13.32 -15.59 -10.35
CA ASP A 93 -13.11 -16.19 -11.66
C ASP A 93 -13.59 -17.66 -11.68
N TYR A 94 -14.00 -18.14 -12.84
CA TYR A 94 -14.43 -19.54 -13.02
C TYR A 94 -13.24 -20.38 -13.48
N VAL A 95 -12.65 -21.11 -12.54
CA VAL A 95 -11.51 -21.98 -12.82
C VAL A 95 -12.00 -23.39 -13.18
N ARG A 96 -11.40 -23.97 -14.21
CA ARG A 96 -11.69 -25.36 -14.61
C ARG A 96 -11.26 -26.31 -13.49
N GLN A 97 -12.21 -27.03 -12.92
CA GLN A 97 -11.91 -28.10 -11.98
C GLN A 97 -11.17 -29.19 -12.74
N LYS A 98 -9.89 -29.36 -12.40
CA LYS A 98 -8.89 -30.23 -13.07
C LYS A 98 -9.32 -31.70 -13.21
N GLN A 99 -10.47 -32.08 -12.66
CA GLN A 99 -11.00 -33.44 -12.59
C GLN A 99 -12.27 -33.68 -13.44
N SER A 100 -12.84 -32.65 -14.09
CA SER A 100 -14.13 -32.77 -14.80
C SER A 100 -14.03 -33.16 -16.29
N GLY A 101 -12.88 -33.66 -16.76
CA GLY A 101 -12.72 -34.04 -18.16
C GLY A 101 -11.94 -35.33 -18.32
N MET A 102 -12.66 -36.42 -18.60
CA MET A 102 -12.13 -37.58 -19.31
C MET A 102 -11.19 -37.14 -20.43
N ILE A 103 -10.03 -37.79 -20.46
CA ILE A 103 -9.10 -37.85 -21.59
C ILE A 103 -9.90 -38.33 -22.81
N GLY A 104 -10.09 -37.48 -23.82
CA GLY A 104 -10.61 -37.92 -25.12
C GLY A 104 -11.74 -37.05 -25.69
N SER A 105 -11.41 -35.82 -26.10
CA SER A 105 -11.82 -35.28 -27.40
C SER A 105 -11.46 -33.79 -27.44
N ALA A 106 -10.55 -33.41 -28.34
CA ALA A 106 -10.15 -32.02 -28.57
C ALA A 106 -11.27 -31.15 -29.18
N THR A 107 -12.44 -31.72 -29.48
CA THR A 107 -13.55 -31.05 -30.17
C THR A 107 -14.85 -30.99 -29.38
N ALA A 108 -14.88 -31.48 -28.13
CA ALA A 108 -16.09 -31.44 -27.31
C ALA A 108 -16.33 -30.01 -26.75
N PRO A 109 -17.56 -29.46 -26.87
CA PRO A 109 -17.92 -28.19 -26.24
C PRO A 109 -17.62 -28.22 -24.74
N PRO A 110 -17.12 -27.13 -24.14
CA PRO A 110 -16.80 -27.09 -22.72
C PRO A 110 -18.05 -27.42 -21.90
N ASN A 111 -18.03 -28.56 -21.20
CA ASN A 111 -19.12 -28.97 -20.33
C ASN A 111 -19.18 -28.04 -19.10
N PRO A 112 -20.30 -27.32 -18.86
CA PRO A 112 -20.41 -26.34 -17.77
C PRO A 112 -20.36 -26.96 -16.37
N ARG A 113 -20.44 -28.29 -16.23
CA ARG A 113 -20.35 -28.99 -14.94
C ARG A 113 -18.96 -29.01 -14.32
N GLY A 114 -17.92 -28.53 -15.02
CA GLY A 114 -16.53 -28.59 -14.60
C GLY A 114 -15.90 -27.25 -14.18
N LEU A 115 -16.69 -26.22 -13.92
CA LEU A 115 -16.20 -24.90 -13.52
C LEU A 115 -16.47 -24.67 -12.03
N LYS A 116 -15.45 -24.27 -11.27
CA LYS A 116 -15.58 -23.83 -9.87
C LYS A 116 -15.36 -22.32 -9.82
N LEU A 117 -16.23 -21.61 -9.11
CA LEU A 117 -15.99 -20.21 -8.79
C LEU A 117 -14.88 -20.12 -7.73
N GLU A 118 -13.80 -19.45 -8.06
CA GLU A 118 -12.67 -19.18 -7.18
C GLU A 118 -12.55 -17.68 -6.95
N ARG A 119 -12.37 -17.28 -5.69
CA ARG A 119 -12.25 -15.87 -5.31
C ARG A 119 -10.79 -15.49 -5.12
N PHE A 120 -10.45 -14.26 -5.46
CA PHE A 120 -9.07 -13.75 -5.40
C PHE A 120 -9.07 -12.27 -5.01
N ALA A 121 -7.97 -11.79 -4.42
CA ALA A 121 -7.77 -10.37 -4.17
C ALA A 121 -7.62 -9.60 -5.49
N THR A 122 -8.45 -8.59 -5.71
CA THR A 122 -8.40 -7.76 -6.93
C THR A 122 -7.08 -7.00 -7.03
N ALA A 123 -6.75 -6.50 -8.22
CA ALA A 123 -5.57 -5.64 -8.38
C ALA A 123 -5.64 -4.40 -7.47
N GLU A 124 -6.83 -3.81 -7.32
CA GLU A 124 -7.09 -2.69 -6.42
C GLU A 124 -6.85 -3.06 -4.95
N GLN A 125 -7.37 -4.20 -4.48
CA GLN A 125 -7.12 -4.70 -3.13
C GLN A 125 -5.62 -4.92 -2.87
N LYS A 126 -4.87 -5.44 -3.86
CA LYS A 126 -3.42 -5.59 -3.71
C LYS A 126 -2.70 -4.25 -3.60
N LEU A 127 -3.14 -3.24 -4.35
CA LEU A 127 -2.60 -1.88 -4.24
C LEU A 127 -2.91 -1.24 -2.89
N ILE A 128 -4.10 -1.45 -2.34
CA ILE A 128 -4.47 -0.99 -0.98
C ILE A 128 -3.56 -1.64 0.06
N ALA A 129 -3.38 -2.97 0.01
CA ALA A 129 -2.47 -3.67 0.91
C ALA A 129 -1.01 -3.16 0.78
N GLN A 130 -0.53 -2.90 -0.45
CA GLN A 130 0.81 -2.34 -0.69
C GLN A 130 0.96 -0.95 -0.09
N TYR A 131 -0.05 -0.09 -0.23
CA TYR A 131 -0.08 1.24 0.40
C TYR A 131 0.03 1.14 1.92
N ASN A 132 -0.78 0.28 2.55
CA ASN A 132 -0.77 0.08 4.00
C ASN A 132 0.58 -0.46 4.50
N ILE A 133 1.26 -1.32 3.72
CA ILE A 133 2.62 -1.78 4.03
C ILE A 133 3.61 -0.60 3.98
N ALA A 134 3.48 0.32 3.02
CA ALA A 134 4.31 1.51 2.95
C ALA A 134 4.10 2.43 4.19
N CYS A 135 2.86 2.61 4.65
CA CYS A 135 2.56 3.32 5.90
C CYS A 135 3.27 2.66 7.09
N CYS A 136 3.25 1.33 7.19
CA CYS A 136 3.95 0.61 8.26
C CYS A 136 5.47 0.86 8.22
N TYR A 137 6.11 0.80 7.05
CA TYR A 137 7.54 1.10 6.93
C TYR A 137 7.86 2.55 7.31
N SER A 138 7.01 3.50 6.92
CA SER A 138 7.16 4.90 7.32
C SER A 138 7.03 5.09 8.83
N GLY A 139 6.05 4.43 9.46
CA GLY A 139 5.83 4.43 10.91
C GLY A 139 7.00 3.82 11.71
N MET A 140 7.71 2.85 11.13
CA MET A 140 8.96 2.30 11.68
C MET A 140 10.19 3.20 11.45
N GLY A 141 10.06 4.27 10.67
CA GLY A 141 11.18 5.14 10.26
C GLY A 141 12.03 4.58 9.12
N ASP A 142 11.61 3.48 8.47
CA ASP A 142 12.27 2.94 7.27
C ASP A 142 11.73 3.66 6.02
N GLY A 143 12.06 4.94 5.92
CA GLY A 143 11.57 5.81 4.86
C GLY A 143 12.01 5.36 3.46
N ARG A 144 13.17 4.71 3.35
CA ARG A 144 13.69 4.19 2.09
C ARG A 144 12.77 3.10 1.54
N ARG A 145 12.43 2.08 2.33
CA ARG A 145 11.54 1.01 1.88
C ARG A 145 10.13 1.51 1.62
N ALA A 146 9.64 2.45 2.43
CA ALA A 146 8.36 3.09 2.18
C ALA A 146 8.33 3.75 0.79
N LEU A 147 9.34 4.55 0.43
CA LEU A 147 9.43 5.18 -0.89
C LEU A 147 9.52 4.17 -2.04
N GLU A 148 10.34 3.13 -1.92
CA GLU A 148 10.45 2.07 -2.95
C GLU A 148 9.07 1.42 -3.24
N LEU A 149 8.26 1.18 -2.19
CA LEU A 149 6.90 0.67 -2.32
C LEU A 149 5.93 1.68 -2.93
N LEU A 150 6.02 2.96 -2.54
CA LEU A 150 5.17 4.02 -3.07
C LEU A 150 5.45 4.30 -4.54
N GLU A 151 6.72 4.30 -4.97
CA GLU A 151 7.08 4.40 -6.40
C GLU A 151 6.47 3.26 -7.22
N THR A 152 6.59 2.03 -6.71
CA THR A 152 6.00 0.85 -7.37
C THR A 152 4.47 0.92 -7.40
N TYR A 153 3.84 1.46 -6.36
CA TYR A 153 2.39 1.68 -6.30
C TYR A 153 1.97 2.74 -7.33
N LEU A 154 2.69 3.86 -7.41
CA LEU A 154 2.38 4.97 -8.31
C LEU A 154 2.50 4.58 -9.79
N GLN A 155 3.37 3.63 -10.14
CA GLN A 155 3.45 3.08 -11.50
C GLN A 155 2.20 2.29 -11.93
N GLN A 156 1.37 1.85 -10.98
CA GLN A 156 0.21 0.98 -11.24
C GLN A 156 -1.12 1.72 -11.15
N VAL A 157 -1.17 2.88 -10.51
CA VAL A 157 -2.40 3.68 -10.42
C VAL A 157 -2.61 4.52 -11.67
N ARG A 158 -3.88 4.81 -11.95
CA ARG A 158 -4.28 5.53 -13.18
C ARG A 158 -3.83 6.98 -13.21
N ASN A 159 -3.91 7.68 -12.07
CA ASN A 159 -3.58 9.10 -11.93
C ASN A 159 -2.50 9.27 -10.84
N PRO A 160 -1.22 8.99 -11.15
CA PRO A 160 -0.15 8.96 -10.15
C PRO A 160 0.09 10.31 -9.47
N LEU A 161 0.00 11.43 -10.21
CA LEU A 161 0.17 12.75 -9.61
C LEU A 161 -0.92 13.10 -8.60
N ASP A 162 -2.17 12.78 -8.89
CA ASP A 162 -3.29 13.03 -7.97
C ASP A 162 -3.10 12.21 -6.70
N GLN A 163 -2.79 10.92 -6.85
CA GLN A 163 -2.57 10.03 -5.71
C GLN A 163 -1.38 10.47 -4.86
N LEU A 164 -0.28 10.89 -5.48
CA LEU A 164 0.87 11.42 -4.75
C LEU A 164 0.55 12.73 -4.01
N ASN A 165 -0.33 13.59 -4.55
CA ASN A 165 -0.76 14.79 -3.83
C ASN A 165 -1.53 14.44 -2.55
N GLU A 166 -2.35 13.38 -2.57
CA GLU A 166 -3.03 12.86 -1.38
C GLU A 166 -2.01 12.32 -0.35
N MET A 167 -1.00 11.56 -0.80
CA MET A 167 0.04 11.01 0.08
C MET A 167 0.87 12.08 0.78
N ILE A 168 1.14 13.21 0.12
CA ILE A 168 1.95 14.30 0.70
C ILE A 168 1.28 14.88 1.95
N VAL A 169 -0.05 14.94 1.98
CA VAL A 169 -0.81 15.47 3.13
C VAL A 169 -1.12 14.41 4.17
N ASP A 170 -0.88 13.13 3.88
CA ASP A 170 -1.04 12.04 4.83
C ASP A 170 -0.11 12.24 6.05
N ALA A 171 -0.65 11.95 7.23
CA ALA A 171 0.08 12.01 8.49
C ALA A 171 1.09 10.87 8.61
N ASP A 172 0.79 9.70 8.03
CA ASP A 172 1.63 8.50 8.11
C ASP A 172 2.97 8.72 7.39
N PHE A 173 2.98 9.54 6.34
CA PHE A 173 4.18 9.87 5.56
C PHE A 173 4.85 11.17 5.98
N ALA A 174 4.53 11.73 7.15
CA ALA A 174 5.14 12.97 7.61
C ALA A 174 6.68 12.90 7.67
N SER A 175 7.24 11.70 7.93
CA SER A 175 8.68 11.47 8.01
C SER A 175 9.40 11.46 6.65
N ILE A 176 8.70 11.19 5.55
CA ILE A 176 9.23 11.10 4.17
C ILE A 176 8.65 12.15 3.22
N ARG A 177 7.99 13.18 3.77
CA ARG A 177 7.26 14.18 2.99
C ARG A 177 8.16 14.96 2.04
N THR A 178 9.41 15.21 2.42
CA THR A 178 10.37 15.92 1.57
C THR A 178 10.70 15.11 0.32
N GLU A 179 10.87 13.80 0.45
CA GLU A 179 11.14 12.88 -0.63
C GLU A 179 9.92 12.70 -1.55
N LEU A 180 8.71 12.64 -0.99
CA LEU A 180 7.47 12.64 -1.79
C LEU A 180 7.31 13.91 -2.63
N LEU A 181 7.71 15.08 -2.10
CA LEU A 181 7.72 16.32 -2.87
C LEU A 181 8.74 16.29 -4.03
N GLN A 182 9.89 15.64 -3.84
CA GLN A 182 10.88 15.45 -4.91
C GLN A 182 10.34 14.50 -5.98
N LEU A 183 9.74 13.38 -5.58
CA LEU A 183 9.11 12.41 -6.48
C LEU A 183 8.00 13.08 -7.32
N ARG A 184 7.22 13.98 -6.70
CA ARG A 184 6.20 14.76 -7.41
C ARG A 184 6.81 15.65 -8.49
N GLY A 185 7.96 16.26 -8.21
CA GLY A 185 8.71 17.04 -9.20
C GLY A 185 9.10 16.18 -10.41
N GLN A 186 9.63 14.99 -10.16
CA GLN A 186 10.03 14.04 -11.20
C GLN A 186 8.83 13.57 -12.05
N LEU A 187 7.72 13.20 -11.41
CA LEU A 187 6.51 12.78 -12.13
C LEU A 187 5.92 13.91 -12.98
N LYS A 188 5.93 15.15 -12.49
CA LYS A 188 5.50 16.31 -13.28
C LYS A 188 6.35 16.53 -14.52
N GLU A 189 7.66 16.30 -14.42
CA GLU A 189 8.56 16.40 -15.57
C GLU A 189 8.31 15.29 -16.59
N GLN A 190 7.97 14.08 -16.14
CA GLN A 190 7.64 12.95 -17.01
C GLN A 190 6.28 13.10 -17.72
N GLU A 191 5.29 13.71 -17.06
CA GLU A 191 3.98 13.96 -17.67
C GLU A 191 3.96 15.10 -18.68
N LYS A 192 4.99 15.98 -18.70
CA LYS A 192 5.06 17.01 -19.73
C LYS A 192 5.10 16.32 -21.09
N PRO A 193 4.06 16.52 -21.95
CA PRO A 193 4.05 15.89 -23.26
C PRO A 193 5.32 16.33 -23.99
N PRO A 194 6.02 15.41 -24.68
CA PRO A 194 7.12 15.82 -25.54
C PRO A 194 6.52 16.83 -26.53
N GLY A 195 7.00 18.08 -26.49
CA GLY A 195 6.46 19.14 -27.33
C GLY A 195 6.38 18.67 -28.78
N LEU A 196 5.35 19.10 -29.52
CA LEU A 196 5.01 18.60 -30.86
C LEU A 196 6.14 18.74 -31.92
N PHE A 197 7.29 19.33 -31.56
CA PHE A 197 8.52 19.40 -32.37
C PHE A 197 9.82 19.27 -31.56
N GLY A 198 9.79 18.70 -30.34
CA GLY A 198 10.98 18.67 -29.47
C GLY A 198 11.45 20.05 -28.98
N LEU A 199 10.65 21.09 -29.20
CA LEU A 199 10.85 22.44 -28.69
C LEU A 199 9.80 22.73 -27.60
N PRO A 200 10.21 23.25 -26.43
CA PRO A 200 9.28 23.65 -25.37
C PRO A 200 8.57 24.93 -25.79
N PHE A 201 7.49 24.82 -26.57
CA PHE A 201 6.58 25.93 -26.87
C PHE A 201 5.59 26.18 -25.72
N GLY A 202 6.03 26.01 -24.47
CA GLY A 202 5.35 26.52 -23.29
C GLY A 202 5.72 27.99 -23.14
N ASN A 203 4.73 28.88 -23.18
CA ASN A 203 4.97 30.30 -22.99
C ASN A 203 5.50 30.48 -21.55
N PRO A 204 6.77 30.89 -21.33
CA PRO A 204 7.40 30.82 -20.01
C PRO A 204 6.67 31.68 -18.97
N MET A 205 5.95 32.71 -19.41
CA MET A 205 5.10 33.54 -18.57
C MET A 205 3.87 32.80 -18.03
N ARG A 206 3.35 31.80 -18.76
CA ARG A 206 2.19 31.01 -18.36
C ARG A 206 2.57 29.95 -17.33
N ASP A 207 3.74 29.33 -17.50
CA ASP A 207 4.31 28.42 -16.50
C ASP A 207 4.64 29.14 -15.19
N LEU A 208 5.18 30.36 -15.29
CA LEU A 208 5.44 31.20 -14.13
C LEU A 208 4.14 31.64 -13.46
N ALA A 209 3.11 32.04 -14.22
CA ALA A 209 1.79 32.37 -13.69
C ALA A 209 1.13 31.19 -12.95
N ALA A 210 1.21 29.97 -13.50
CA ALA A 210 0.74 28.75 -12.84
C ALA A 210 1.53 28.44 -11.55
N GLN A 211 2.83 28.77 -11.53
CA GLN A 211 3.67 28.59 -10.34
C GLN A 211 3.34 29.58 -9.22
N VAL A 212 2.87 30.79 -9.53
CA VAL A 212 2.39 31.78 -8.54
C VAL A 212 0.87 31.74 -8.29
N GLY A 213 0.15 30.81 -8.91
CA GLY A 213 -1.29 30.65 -8.71
C GLY A 213 -2.15 31.75 -9.37
N VAL A 214 -1.63 32.41 -10.41
CA VAL A 214 -2.39 33.42 -11.17
C VAL A 214 -3.01 32.73 -12.38
N GLU A 215 -4.35 32.75 -12.43
CA GLU A 215 -5.11 32.18 -13.54
C GLU A 215 -4.98 33.07 -14.79
N TRP A 216 -4.44 32.51 -15.88
CA TRP A 216 -4.26 33.22 -17.15
C TRP A 216 -5.56 33.14 -17.97
N LYS A 217 -6.18 34.29 -18.24
CA LYS A 217 -7.37 34.39 -19.07
C LYS A 217 -6.94 34.56 -20.54
N ASP A 218 -7.35 33.61 -21.39
CA ASP A 218 -7.12 33.66 -22.84
C ASP A 218 -7.88 34.82 -23.52
#